data_AF-A0A4Y8Q9X0-F1
#
_entry.id   AF-A0A4Y8Q9X0-F1
#
_cell.length_a   1.000
_cell.length_b   1.000
_cell.length_c   1.000
_cell.angle_alpha   90.00
_cell.angle_beta   90.00
_cell.angle_gamma   90.00
#
_symmetry.space_group_name_H-M   'P 1'
#
loop_
_entity.id
_entity.type
_entity.pdbx_description
1 polymer ?
#
loop_
_entity_poly.entity_id
_entity_poly.type
_entity_poly.pdbx_seq_one_letter_code
_entity_poly.pdbx_strand_id
1 'polypeptide(L)'
;MNMTQEELSHLIFLTEVVIAGKKKSLMHETLQVLLYIVKSVDQIELPDSVIDQIERLIALIEHDLRQENERMQETYSYLDWPQSGQRKPLG
;
A
#
# COMPACT_ATOMS: atom_id res chain seq x y z
N MET A 1 -19.62 17.85 -10.69
CA MET A 1 -18.63 18.28 -11.71
C MET A 1 -18.14 17.02 -12.41
N ASN A 2 -17.96 17.08 -13.73
CA ASN A 2 -17.38 15.97 -14.49
C ASN A 2 -15.91 16.30 -14.74
N MET A 3 -15.01 15.35 -14.49
CA MET A 3 -13.62 15.48 -14.93
C MET A 3 -13.54 15.36 -16.46
N THR A 4 -12.75 16.23 -17.05
CA THR A 4 -12.44 16.25 -18.47
C THR A 4 -11.25 15.32 -18.79
N GLN A 5 -11.10 14.97 -20.07
CA GLN A 5 -9.93 14.21 -20.55
C GLN A 5 -8.61 14.95 -20.31
N GLU A 6 -8.62 16.28 -20.35
CA GLU A 6 -7.45 17.12 -20.07
C GLU A 6 -7.02 17.00 -18.60
N GLU A 7 -7.98 17.09 -17.66
CA GLU A 7 -7.71 16.92 -16.23
C GLU A 7 -7.20 15.51 -15.90
N LEU A 8 -7.74 14.48 -16.55
CA LEU A 8 -7.27 13.11 -16.39
C LEU A 8 -5.84 12.93 -16.94
N SER A 9 -5.55 13.51 -18.10
CA SER A 9 -4.21 13.48 -18.70
C SER A 9 -3.19 14.19 -17.81
N HIS A 10 -3.57 15.31 -17.21
CA HIS A 10 -2.72 16.03 -16.26
C HIS A 10 -2.45 15.18 -15.00
N LEU A 11 -3.45 14.46 -14.48
CA LEU A 11 -3.27 13.58 -13.34
C LEU A 11 -2.33 12.40 -13.64
N ILE A 12 -2.42 11.82 -14.83
CA ILE A 12 -1.49 10.78 -15.28
C ILE A 12 -0.06 11.33 -15.26
N PHE A 13 0.16 12.49 -15.87
CA PHE A 13 1.46 13.15 -15.88
C PHE A 13 2.00 13.41 -14.46
N LEU A 14 1.17 13.95 -13.56
CA LEU A 14 1.58 14.20 -12.17
C LEU A 14 1.98 12.90 -11.46
N THR A 15 1.21 11.83 -11.67
CA THR A 15 1.50 10.51 -11.08
C THR A 15 2.84 9.97 -11.58
N GLU A 16 3.12 10.07 -12.89
CA GLU A 16 4.39 9.66 -13.49
C GLU A 16 5.57 10.46 -12.91
N VAL A 17 5.43 11.79 -12.78
CA VAL A 17 6.46 12.66 -12.19
C VAL A 17 6.74 12.27 -10.74
N VAL A 18 5.70 11.96 -9.96
CA VAL A 18 5.85 11.55 -8.56
C VAL A 18 6.59 10.21 -8.46
N ILE A 19 6.23 9.23 -9.29
CA ILE A 19 6.87 7.91 -9.35
C ILE A 19 8.33 8.04 -9.81
N ALA A 20 8.57 8.62 -10.98
CA ALA A 20 9.90 8.74 -11.57
C ALA A 20 10.84 9.59 -10.70
N GLY A 21 10.31 10.68 -10.13
CA GLY A 21 11.03 11.56 -9.21
C GLY A 21 11.17 11.04 -7.79
N LYS A 22 10.62 9.84 -7.47
CA LYS A 22 10.58 9.23 -6.13
C LYS A 22 10.13 10.23 -5.04
N LYS A 23 9.14 11.08 -5.37
CA LYS A 23 8.69 12.18 -4.50
C LYS A 23 7.77 11.66 -3.40
N LYS A 24 8.37 11.00 -2.39
CA LYS A 24 7.63 10.39 -1.25
C LYS A 24 6.65 11.36 -0.58
N SER A 25 7.00 12.64 -0.47
CA SER A 25 6.18 13.67 0.15
C SER A 25 4.90 14.02 -0.61
N LEU A 26 4.79 13.66 -1.89
CA LEU A 26 3.61 13.89 -2.72
C LEU A 26 2.85 12.58 -3.01
N MET A 27 3.41 11.45 -2.59
CA MET A 27 2.87 10.13 -2.90
C MET A 27 1.54 9.90 -2.18
N HIS A 28 1.39 10.42 -0.96
CA HIS A 28 0.16 10.27 -0.19
C HIS A 28 -1.01 10.99 -0.86
N GLU A 29 -0.83 12.26 -1.22
CA GLU A 29 -1.83 13.09 -1.88
C GLU A 29 -2.20 12.52 -3.25
N THR A 30 -1.20 12.07 -4.00
CA THR A 30 -1.41 11.44 -5.31
C THR A 30 -2.24 10.16 -5.18
N LEU A 31 -1.92 9.29 -4.22
CA LEU A 31 -2.69 8.08 -3.95
C LEU A 31 -4.11 8.39 -3.48
N GLN A 32 -4.31 9.42 -2.67
CA GLN A 32 -5.65 9.85 -2.25
C GLN A 32 -6.52 10.28 -3.44
N VAL A 33 -5.97 11.06 -4.37
CA VAL A 33 -6.69 11.49 -5.58
C VAL A 33 -7.10 10.28 -6.42
N LEU A 34 -6.16 9.37 -6.68
CA LEU A 34 -6.44 8.15 -7.44
C LEU A 34 -7.49 7.27 -6.76
N LEU A 35 -7.44 7.15 -5.43
CA LEU A 35 -8.45 6.40 -4.66
C LEU A 35 -9.85 6.99 -4.83
N TYR A 36 -10.01 8.31 -4.82
CA TYR A 36 -11.32 8.93 -5.02
C TYR A 36 -11.88 8.67 -6.42
N ILE A 37 -11.02 8.70 -7.44
CA ILE A 37 -11.41 8.37 -8.81
C ILE A 37 -11.86 6.92 -8.90
N VAL A 38 -11.06 5.98 -8.41
CA VAL A 38 -11.42 4.54 -8.45
C VAL A 38 -12.71 4.27 -7.68
N LYS A 39 -12.92 4.90 -6.52
CA LYS A 39 -14.18 4.79 -5.76
C LYS A 39 -15.42 5.31 -6.49
N SER A 40 -15.24 6.17 -7.49
CA SER A 40 -16.35 6.74 -8.26
C SER A 40 -16.69 5.94 -9.52
N VAL A 41 -15.95 4.87 -9.80
CA VAL A 41 -16.13 4.01 -10.97
C VAL A 41 -16.70 2.66 -10.54
N ASP A 42 -17.94 2.36 -10.95
CA ASP A 42 -18.62 1.11 -10.58
C ASP A 42 -18.12 -0.11 -11.38
N GLN A 43 -17.84 0.07 -12.67
CA GLN A 43 -17.28 -0.94 -13.57
C GLN A 43 -16.36 -0.28 -14.58
N ILE A 44 -15.26 -0.95 -14.91
CA ILE A 44 -14.28 -0.48 -15.89
C ILE A 44 -13.82 -1.63 -16.79
N GLU A 45 -13.79 -1.38 -18.09
CA GLU A 45 -13.15 -2.27 -19.05
C GLU A 45 -11.70 -1.80 -19.27
N LEU A 46 -10.75 -2.71 -19.10
CA LEU A 46 -9.32 -2.45 -19.23
C LEU A 46 -8.70 -3.45 -20.20
N PRO A 47 -7.65 -3.08 -20.95
CA PRO A 47 -6.88 -4.03 -21.73
C PRO A 47 -6.24 -5.09 -20.84
N ASP A 48 -6.17 -6.35 -21.32
CA ASP A 48 -5.58 -7.48 -20.58
C ASP A 48 -4.19 -7.16 -20.01
N SER A 49 -3.35 -6.48 -20.79
CA SER A 49 -2.00 -6.09 -20.34
C SER A 49 -2.00 -5.19 -19.10
N VAL A 50 -3.02 -4.33 -18.98
CA VAL A 50 -3.20 -3.43 -17.83
C VAL A 50 -3.70 -4.22 -16.63
N ILE A 51 -4.65 -5.15 -16.85
CA ILE A 51 -5.16 -6.05 -15.81
C ILE A 51 -4.01 -6.87 -15.23
N ASP A 52 -3.22 -7.54 -16.07
CA ASP A 52 -2.05 -8.33 -15.66
C ASP A 52 -1.07 -7.50 -14.82
N GLN A 53 -0.87 -6.24 -15.18
CA GLN A 53 0.02 -5.35 -14.44
C GLN A 53 -0.55 -4.99 -13.06
N ILE A 54 -1.85 -4.71 -12.98
CA ILE A 54 -2.54 -4.44 -11.72
C ILE A 54 -2.47 -5.67 -10.81
N GLU A 55 -2.79 -6.86 -11.32
CA GLU A 55 -2.75 -8.10 -10.54
C GLU A 55 -1.34 -8.38 -9.99
N ARG A 56 -0.29 -8.19 -10.80
CA ARG A 56 1.10 -8.31 -10.34
C ARG A 56 1.42 -7.31 -9.22
N LEU A 57 0.98 -6.06 -9.34
CA LEU A 57 1.22 -5.03 -8.32
C LEU A 57 0.45 -5.32 -7.03
N ILE A 58 -0.80 -5.79 -7.12
CA ILE A 58 -1.59 -6.21 -5.97
C ILE A 58 -0.89 -7.35 -5.23
N ALA A 59 -0.45 -8.39 -5.95
CA ALA A 59 0.24 -9.52 -5.34
C ALA A 59 1.52 -9.10 -4.60
N LEU A 60 2.29 -8.16 -5.16
CA LEU A 60 3.47 -7.58 -4.50
C LEU A 60 3.10 -6.83 -3.21
N ILE A 61 2.09 -5.97 -3.26
CA ILE A 61 1.62 -5.19 -2.10
C ILE A 61 1.12 -6.13 -1.00
N GLU A 62 0.29 -7.12 -1.34
CA GLU A 62 -0.26 -8.08 -0.38
C GLU A 62 0.83 -8.94 0.26
N HIS A 63 1.81 -9.36 -0.53
CA HIS A 63 2.97 -10.09 -0.03
C HIS A 63 3.76 -9.25 0.98
N ASP A 64 4.08 -8.00 0.66
CA ASP A 64 4.85 -7.12 1.53
C ASP A 64 4.10 -6.81 2.83
N LEU A 65 2.79 -6.56 2.75
CA LEU A 65 1.93 -6.35 3.93
C LEU A 65 1.87 -7.60 4.82
N ARG A 66 1.83 -8.79 4.23
CA ARG A 66 1.86 -10.05 4.98
C ARG A 66 3.18 -10.21 5.72
N GLN A 67 4.30 -9.98 5.06
CA GLN A 67 5.62 -10.04 5.69
C GLN A 67 5.77 -9.03 6.82
N GLU A 68 5.26 -7.81 6.64
CA GLU A 68 5.26 -6.79 7.69
C GLU A 68 4.43 -7.23 8.91
N ASN A 69 3.25 -7.81 8.68
CA ASN A 69 2.41 -8.34 9.74
C ASN A 69 3.07 -9.51 10.50
N GLU A 70 3.67 -10.47 9.79
CA GLU A 70 4.39 -11.60 10.38
C GLU A 70 5.53 -11.10 11.28
N ARG A 71 6.33 -10.15 10.78
CA ARG A 71 7.41 -9.51 11.54
C ARG A 71 6.91 -8.80 12.79
N MET A 72 5.77 -8.11 12.71
CA MET A 72 5.15 -7.48 13.88
C MET A 72 4.72 -8.53 14.91
N GLN A 73 4.07 -9.61 14.49
CA GLN A 73 3.65 -10.70 15.39
C GLN A 73 4.83 -11.38 16.08
N GLU A 74 5.92 -11.64 15.35
CA GLU A 74 7.16 -12.14 15.96
C GLU A 74 7.68 -11.18 17.04
N THR A 75 7.72 -9.88 16.75
CA THR A 75 8.15 -8.86 17.72
C THR A 75 7.29 -8.87 18.99
N TYR A 76 5.97 -8.96 18.85
CA TYR A 76 5.07 -9.10 20.00
C TYR A 76 5.29 -10.42 20.74
N SER A 77 5.54 -11.53 20.04
CA SER A 77 5.82 -12.83 20.68
C SER A 77 7.11 -12.84 21.53
N TYR A 78 8.14 -12.06 21.13
CA TYR A 78 9.35 -11.87 21.94
C TYR A 78 9.14 -10.93 23.13
N LEU A 79 8.25 -9.95 23.00
CA LEU A 79 7.89 -9.03 24.08
C LEU A 79 6.96 -9.68 25.12
N ASP A 80 6.08 -10.58 24.68
CA ASP A 80 5.17 -11.36 25.53
C ASP A 80 5.79 -12.65 26.08
N TRP A 81 7.05 -12.97 25.72
CA TRP A 81 7.78 -14.06 26.37
C TRP A 81 7.95 -13.71 27.86
N PRO A 82 7.30 -14.44 28.78
CA PRO A 82 7.33 -14.06 30.18
C PRO A 82 8.76 -14.15 30.68
N GLN A 83 9.19 -13.12 31.43
CA GLN A 83 10.34 -13.19 32.34
C GLN A 83 10.09 -14.21 33.49
N SER A 84 9.41 -15.33 33.23
CA SER A 84 9.16 -16.43 34.16
C SER A 84 10.38 -17.34 34.19
N GLY A 85 11.50 -16.82 34.71
CA GLY A 85 12.74 -17.57 34.83
C GLY A 85 13.58 -17.23 36.06
N GLN A 86 13.19 -16.27 36.89
CA GLN A 86 13.90 -15.96 38.14
C GLN A 86 12.94 -15.89 39.34
N ARG A 87 12.47 -17.05 39.80
CA ARG A 87 12.15 -17.22 41.22
C ARG A 87 13.34 -17.90 41.89
N LYS A 88 14.18 -17.11 42.57
CA LYS A 88 15.20 -17.62 43.50
C LYS A 88 14.49 -18.39 44.63
N PRO A 89 14.94 -19.60 45.01
CA PRO A 89 14.57 -20.18 46.28
C PRO A 89 15.50 -19.60 47.36
N LEU A 90 14.91 -18.94 48.35
CA LEU A 90 15.50 -18.69 49.67
C LEU A 90 14.34 -19.03 50.62
N GLY A 91 14.45 -20.04 51.49
CA GLY A 91 15.55 -20.25 52.43
C GLY A 91 15.01 -19.82 53.78
#